data_AF-A0A8J2WE48-F1
#
_entry.id   AF-A0A8J2WE48-F1
#
_cell.length_a   1.000
_cell.length_b   1.000
_cell.length_c   1.000
_cell.angle_alpha   90.00
_cell.angle_beta   90.00
_cell.angle_gamma   90.00
#
_symmetry.space_group_name_H-M   'P 1'
#
loop_
_entity.id
_entity.type
_entity.pdbx_description
1 polymer ?
#
loop_
_entity_poly.entity_id
_entity_poly.type
_entity_poly.pdbx_seq_one_letter_code
_entity_poly.pdbx_strand_id
1 'polypeptide(L)'
;MGTLDAAETPPEMRWWARIEDECPITLEPINTMTTAPFFLDGSYFDADSLHGYLIDTGRLENPCTRAPLSRAVCRALDEHVGDGSRRVEALHAQESAGADREAAVVTNALLDYYSRNRSSGGMRVVDDDEAPFVHAEADAAEEAFPSLVDRPPPPPRTVQNEGFADLARQRGEEDAVAAARRSAAAAVAADRRRAAREAEKGARRIAAEAARREAVAARTEAEAQRRRDDERKRRDALAEARAWAAAKKRSDAAADAARDAARAEARREASAAADAVDAAAARLAALGADRDAADAAIQAALAAERRREKKARERQRAKEKKKRQAAEKALAAKAQKKAEAAERHAEAVRAAAVRCPECDTGLPGKMTDYFEMCGIYYCSTACVKAARLANV
;
A
#
# COMPACT_ATOMS: atom_id res chain seq x y z
N MET A 1 -7.96 7.18 -0.32
CA MET A 1 -9.15 7.63 -1.05
C MET A 1 -9.38 6.60 -2.13
N GLY A 2 -10.50 5.87 -2.10
CA GLY A 2 -10.80 4.92 -3.16
C GLY A 2 -11.10 5.69 -4.44
N THR A 3 -10.29 5.48 -5.48
CA THR A 3 -10.58 5.91 -6.84
C THR A 3 -11.87 5.20 -7.24
N LEU A 4 -12.99 5.93 -7.30
CA LEU A 4 -14.20 5.42 -7.92
C LEU A 4 -13.84 5.04 -9.36
N ASP A 5 -14.05 3.78 -9.71
CA ASP A 5 -13.72 3.26 -11.04
C ASP A 5 -14.39 4.15 -12.09
N ALA A 6 -13.57 4.78 -12.94
CA ALA A 6 -14.03 5.74 -13.95
C ALA A 6 -15.05 5.14 -14.94
N ALA A 7 -15.17 3.80 -14.97
CA ALA A 7 -16.21 3.07 -15.68
C ALA A 7 -17.65 3.45 -15.25
N GLU A 8 -17.85 3.93 -14.02
CA GLU A 8 -19.18 4.30 -13.51
C GLU A 8 -19.57 5.76 -13.79
N THR A 9 -18.61 6.62 -14.14
CA THR A 9 -18.88 8.03 -14.41
C THR A 9 -19.42 8.21 -15.84
N PRO A 10 -20.61 8.79 -16.03
CA PRO A 10 -21.16 9.07 -17.36
C PRO A 10 -20.16 9.86 -18.22
N PRO A 11 -20.03 9.58 -19.54
CA PRO A 11 -19.07 10.27 -20.41
C PRO A 11 -19.19 11.79 -20.36
N GLU A 12 -20.41 12.31 -20.19
CA GLU A 12 -20.71 13.74 -20.10
C GLU A 12 -20.11 14.44 -18.88
N MET A 13 -19.76 13.70 -17.83
CA MET A 13 -19.14 14.24 -16.61
C MET A 13 -17.61 14.20 -16.65
N ARG A 14 -17.00 13.57 -17.67
CA ARG A 14 -15.55 13.55 -17.84
C ARG A 14 -15.12 14.84 -18.55
N TRP A 15 -14.36 15.70 -17.86
CA TRP A 15 -13.94 16.98 -18.43
C TRP A 15 -13.10 16.82 -19.71
N TRP A 16 -12.37 15.70 -19.83
CA TRP A 16 -11.56 15.36 -21.00
C TRP A 16 -12.36 14.86 -22.20
N ALA A 17 -13.67 14.58 -22.07
CA ALA A 17 -14.52 14.19 -23.19
C ALA A 17 -14.69 15.29 -24.26
N ARG A 18 -14.29 16.53 -23.94
CA ARG A 18 -14.33 17.68 -24.85
C ARG A 18 -13.00 17.95 -25.57
N ILE A 19 -11.95 17.19 -25.25
CA ILE A 19 -10.64 17.33 -25.88
C ILE A 19 -10.69 16.55 -27.20
N GLU A 20 -10.48 17.25 -28.31
CA GLU A 20 -10.48 16.67 -29.67
C GLU A 20 -9.08 16.15 -30.08
N ASP A 21 -8.08 16.33 -29.23
CA ASP A 21 -6.71 15.87 -29.48
C ASP A 21 -6.58 14.34 -29.36
N GLU A 22 -5.54 13.80 -29.99
CA GLU A 22 -5.15 12.39 -29.94
C GLU A 22 -3.91 12.21 -29.04
N CYS A 23 -3.86 11.10 -28.30
CA CYS A 23 -2.69 10.75 -27.49
C CYS A 23 -1.48 10.47 -28.40
N PRO A 24 -0.33 11.15 -28.25
CA PRO A 24 0.81 10.97 -29.15
C PRO A 24 1.45 9.57 -29.15
N ILE A 25 1.19 8.76 -28.12
CA ILE A 25 1.77 7.40 -27.97
C ILE A 25 0.80 6.35 -28.53
N THR A 26 -0.47 6.37 -28.10
CA THR A 26 -1.46 5.35 -28.48
C THR A 26 -2.21 5.69 -29.76
N LEU A 27 -2.21 6.97 -30.17
CA LEU A 27 -3.03 7.51 -31.26
C LEU A 27 -4.54 7.35 -31.03
N GLU A 28 -4.94 7.13 -29.79
CA GLU A 28 -6.36 7.07 -29.41
C GLU A 28 -6.88 8.48 -29.12
N PRO A 29 -8.09 8.84 -29.58
CA PRO A 29 -8.73 10.10 -29.24
C PRO A 29 -8.93 10.22 -27.72
N ILE A 30 -8.48 11.33 -27.12
CA ILE A 30 -8.49 11.51 -25.65
C ILE A 30 -9.91 11.43 -25.08
N ASN A 31 -10.90 11.88 -25.84
CA ASN A 31 -12.30 11.81 -25.44
C ASN A 31 -12.86 10.37 -25.28
N THR A 32 -12.18 9.35 -25.80
CA THR A 32 -12.59 7.94 -25.66
C THR A 32 -11.98 7.24 -24.46
N MET A 33 -11.03 7.87 -23.77
CA MET A 33 -10.30 7.28 -22.66
C MET A 33 -11.15 7.03 -21.42
N THR A 34 -10.89 5.89 -20.75
CA THR A 34 -11.52 5.52 -19.47
C THR A 34 -10.93 6.30 -18.31
N THR A 35 -9.61 6.51 -18.30
CA THR A 35 -8.88 7.27 -17.28
C THR A 35 -8.67 8.72 -17.71
N ALA A 36 -8.43 9.61 -16.74
CA ALA A 36 -8.11 11.00 -17.04
C ALA A 36 -6.73 11.07 -17.75
N PRO A 37 -6.56 11.85 -18.82
CA PRO A 37 -5.27 12.01 -19.47
C PRO A 37 -4.29 12.75 -18.55
N PHE A 38 -3.00 12.46 -18.70
CA PHE A 38 -1.91 13.17 -18.03
C PHE A 38 -1.41 14.31 -18.92
N PHE A 39 -1.35 15.53 -18.38
CA PHE A 39 -0.87 16.69 -19.13
C PHE A 39 0.63 16.88 -18.96
N LEU A 40 1.36 16.93 -20.08
CA LEU A 40 2.81 17.10 -20.10
C LEU A 40 3.22 18.05 -21.24
N ASP A 41 3.84 19.18 -20.88
CA ASP A 41 4.42 20.18 -21.79
C ASP A 41 3.53 20.60 -22.99
N GLY A 42 2.23 20.77 -22.76
CA GLY A 42 1.30 21.22 -23.82
C GLY A 42 0.61 20.10 -24.60
N SER A 43 0.87 18.83 -24.26
CA SER A 43 0.17 17.68 -24.83
C SER A 43 -0.45 16.81 -23.75
N TYR A 44 -1.55 16.16 -24.08
CA TYR A 44 -2.24 15.21 -23.22
C TYR A 44 -1.86 13.78 -23.62
N PHE A 45 -1.54 12.96 -22.64
CA PHE A 45 -1.11 11.58 -22.84
C PHE A 45 -2.01 10.63 -22.08
N ASP A 46 -2.11 9.40 -22.59
CA ASP A 46 -2.51 8.29 -21.75
C ASP A 46 -1.44 8.04 -20.69
N ALA A 47 -1.82 8.16 -19.42
CA ALA A 47 -0.92 8.04 -18.29
C ALA A 47 -0.27 6.67 -18.24
N ASP A 48 -1.03 5.60 -18.50
CA ASP A 48 -0.54 4.22 -18.45
C ASP A 48 0.47 3.96 -19.57
N SER A 49 0.15 4.41 -20.80
CA SER A 49 1.04 4.28 -21.95
C SER A 49 2.30 5.14 -21.84
N LEU A 50 2.20 6.37 -21.32
CA LEU A 50 3.36 7.22 -21.05
C LEU A 50 4.25 6.59 -19.98
N HIS A 51 3.67 6.08 -18.91
CA HIS A 51 4.38 5.40 -17.84
C HIS A 51 5.09 4.13 -18.34
N GLY A 52 4.40 3.30 -19.15
CA GLY A 52 4.99 2.14 -19.81
C GLY A 52 6.15 2.50 -20.73
N TYR A 53 5.99 3.54 -21.55
CA TYR A 53 7.06 4.03 -22.44
C TYR A 53 8.32 4.42 -21.67
N LEU A 54 8.20 5.18 -20.58
CA LEU A 54 9.35 5.62 -19.78
C LEU A 54 10.07 4.44 -19.11
N ILE A 55 9.32 3.42 -18.69
CA ILE A 55 9.90 2.20 -18.10
C ILE A 55 10.61 1.36 -19.17
N ASP A 56 9.95 1.10 -20.30
CA ASP A 56 10.46 0.20 -21.33
C ASP A 56 11.69 0.79 -22.03
N THR A 57 11.71 2.10 -22.24
CA THR A 57 12.88 2.79 -22.83
C THR A 57 13.97 3.06 -21.81
N GLY A 58 13.63 3.11 -20.52
CA GLY A 58 14.53 3.52 -19.45
C GLY A 58 15.05 4.94 -19.59
N ARG A 59 14.36 5.80 -20.37
CA ARG A 59 14.74 7.20 -20.62
C ARG A 59 13.67 8.12 -20.08
N LEU A 60 14.06 9.04 -19.20
CA LEU A 60 13.16 10.03 -18.61
C LEU A 60 13.05 11.27 -19.47
N GLU A 61 12.57 11.08 -20.70
CA GLU A 61 12.42 12.15 -21.70
C GLU A 61 10.97 12.22 -22.19
N ASN A 62 10.49 13.42 -22.47
CA ASN A 62 9.19 13.64 -23.10
C ASN A 62 9.21 13.04 -24.53
N PRO A 63 8.30 12.12 -24.89
CA PRO A 63 8.31 11.46 -26.20
C PRO A 63 8.21 12.41 -27.40
N CYS A 64 7.56 13.57 -27.23
CA CYS A 64 7.33 14.54 -28.30
C CYS A 64 8.47 15.54 -28.43
N THR A 65 9.00 16.04 -27.31
CA THR A 65 10.00 17.13 -27.30
C THR A 65 11.42 16.65 -27.05
N ARG A 66 11.58 15.41 -26.57
CA ARG A 66 12.84 14.84 -26.03
C ARG A 66 13.45 15.66 -24.89
N ALA A 67 12.67 16.54 -24.27
CA ALA A 67 13.11 17.28 -23.09
C ALA A 67 13.18 16.34 -21.88
N PRO A 68 14.21 16.44 -21.01
CA PRO A 68 14.29 15.62 -19.81
C PRO A 68 13.15 15.95 -18.85
N LEU A 69 12.53 14.90 -18.31
CA LEU A 69 11.44 15.01 -17.35
C LEU A 69 12.00 15.28 -15.95
N SER A 70 11.40 16.25 -15.26
CA SER A 70 11.75 16.51 -13.87
C SER A 70 11.23 15.39 -12.96
N ARG A 71 11.92 15.17 -11.83
CA ARG A 71 11.48 14.25 -10.78
C ARG A 71 10.06 14.53 -10.28
N ALA A 72 9.66 15.80 -10.20
CA ALA A 72 8.32 16.19 -9.77
C ALA A 72 7.24 15.68 -10.74
N VAL A 73 7.53 15.74 -12.04
CA VAL A 73 6.64 15.22 -13.10
C VAL A 73 6.58 13.70 -13.04
N CYS A 74 7.72 13.02 -12.87
CA CYS A 74 7.75 11.55 -12.73
C CYS A 74 6.92 11.08 -11.53
N ARG A 75 7.00 11.79 -10.39
CA ARG A 75 6.16 11.49 -9.21
C ARG A 75 4.69 11.74 -9.48
N ALA A 76 4.35 12.85 -10.15
CA ALA A 76 2.97 13.16 -10.49
C ALA A 76 2.37 12.09 -11.41
N LEU A 77 3.16 11.57 -12.36
CA LEU A 77 2.75 10.45 -13.22
C LEU A 77 2.54 9.16 -12.42
N ASP A 78 3.46 8.80 -11.53
CA ASP A 78 3.32 7.61 -10.65
C ASP A 78 2.07 7.71 -9.75
N GLU A 79 1.77 8.90 -9.23
CA GLU A 79 0.57 9.15 -8.41
C GLU A 79 -0.71 9.06 -9.24
N HIS A 80 -0.67 9.53 -10.49
CA HIS A 80 -1.79 9.49 -11.42
C HIS A 80 -2.15 8.07 -11.87
N VAL A 81 -1.14 7.22 -12.12
CA VAL A 81 -1.34 5.80 -12.48
C VAL A 81 -1.80 4.98 -11.27
N GLY A 82 -1.38 5.33 -10.06
CA GLY A 82 -1.84 4.71 -8.80
C GLY A 82 -1.36 3.26 -8.58
N ASP A 83 -0.79 2.63 -9.60
CA ASP A 83 -0.29 1.26 -9.54
C ASP A 83 1.13 1.24 -8.95
N GLY A 84 1.21 1.12 -7.62
CA GLY A 84 2.46 1.13 -6.87
C GLY A 84 3.46 0.01 -7.23
N SER A 85 3.16 -0.84 -8.22
CA SER A 85 3.95 -2.00 -8.65
C SER A 85 5.10 -1.67 -9.61
N ARG A 86 5.04 -0.54 -10.33
CA ARG A 86 6.13 -0.04 -11.18
C ARG A 86 6.19 1.48 -11.03
N ARG A 87 7.34 2.04 -10.65
CA ARG A 87 7.48 3.48 -10.37
C ARG A 87 8.56 4.10 -11.23
N VAL A 88 8.19 5.09 -12.04
CA VAL A 88 9.14 5.91 -12.81
C VAL A 88 10.04 6.72 -11.88
N GLU A 89 9.58 7.14 -10.70
CA GLU A 89 10.43 7.81 -9.70
C GLU A 89 11.62 6.92 -9.27
N ALA A 90 11.44 5.60 -9.23
CA ALA A 90 12.53 4.68 -8.90
C ALA A 90 13.59 4.62 -10.01
N LEU A 91 13.19 4.70 -11.28
CA LEU A 91 14.11 4.83 -12.41
C LEU A 91 14.85 6.17 -12.37
N HIS A 92 14.17 7.28 -12.05
CA HIS A 92 14.81 8.59 -11.89
C HIS A 92 15.85 8.59 -10.78
N ALA A 93 15.57 7.90 -9.66
CA ALA A 93 16.53 7.74 -8.58
C ALA A 93 17.73 6.88 -9.00
N GLN A 94 17.53 5.86 -9.84
CA GLN A 94 18.60 5.02 -10.38
C GLN A 94 19.46 5.77 -11.39
N GLU A 95 18.88 6.54 -12.32
CA GLU A 95 19.64 7.37 -13.27
C GLU A 95 20.43 8.45 -12.55
N SER A 96 19.85 9.10 -11.53
CA SER A 96 20.57 10.11 -10.74
C SER A 96 21.73 9.46 -9.98
N ALA A 97 21.52 8.30 -9.36
CA ALA A 97 22.57 7.55 -8.68
C ALA A 97 23.62 6.97 -9.66
N GLY A 98 23.21 6.64 -10.89
CA GLY A 98 24.06 6.16 -11.96
C GLY A 98 24.95 7.27 -12.51
N ALA A 99 24.39 8.45 -12.77
CA ALA A 99 25.13 9.65 -13.15
C ALA A 99 26.12 10.07 -12.05
N ASP A 100 25.73 10.00 -10.77
CA ASP A 100 26.65 10.23 -9.65
C ASP A 100 27.75 9.17 -9.57
N ARG A 101 27.44 7.91 -9.90
CA ARG A 101 28.41 6.82 -9.93
C ARG A 101 29.38 6.94 -11.10
N GLU A 102 28.91 7.33 -12.28
CA GLU A 102 29.75 7.61 -13.44
C GLU A 102 30.61 8.85 -13.21
N ALA A 103 30.05 9.91 -12.64
CA ALA A 103 30.80 11.09 -12.22
C ALA A 103 31.86 10.71 -11.18
N ALA A 104 31.54 9.85 -10.21
CA ALA A 104 32.51 9.32 -9.25
C ALA A 104 33.57 8.44 -9.91
N VAL A 105 33.22 7.62 -10.91
CA VAL A 105 34.17 6.80 -11.68
C VAL A 105 35.10 7.68 -12.51
N VAL A 106 34.59 8.68 -13.21
CA VAL A 106 35.39 9.65 -13.99
C VAL A 106 36.27 10.48 -13.07
N THR A 107 35.75 10.94 -11.93
CA THR A 107 36.52 11.70 -10.93
C THR A 107 37.61 10.82 -10.31
N ASN A 108 37.30 9.56 -9.98
CA ASN A 108 38.30 8.62 -9.49
C ASN A 108 39.31 8.26 -10.58
N ALA A 109 38.92 8.08 -11.83
CA ALA A 109 39.83 7.83 -12.95
C ALA A 109 40.75 9.05 -13.22
N LEU A 110 40.23 10.27 -13.08
CA LEU A 110 41.04 11.50 -13.11
C LEU A 110 42.01 11.55 -11.92
N LEU A 111 41.54 11.27 -10.70
CA LEU A 111 42.41 11.19 -9.52
C LEU A 111 43.49 10.11 -9.66
N ASP A 112 43.16 8.97 -10.25
CA ASP A 112 44.10 7.87 -10.49
C ASP A 112 45.07 8.20 -11.64
N TYR A 113 44.60 8.90 -12.67
CA TYR A 113 45.46 9.44 -13.72
C TYR A 113 46.45 10.47 -13.16
N TYR A 114 45.98 11.40 -12.32
CA TYR A 114 46.85 12.35 -11.63
C TYR A 114 47.79 11.67 -10.65
N SER A 115 47.35 10.64 -9.91
CA SER A 115 48.20 9.91 -8.96
C SER A 115 49.29 9.09 -9.69
N ARG A 116 48.94 8.43 -10.79
CA ARG A 116 49.88 7.67 -11.64
C ARG A 116 50.83 8.59 -12.39
N ASN A 117 50.38 9.72 -12.91
CA ASN A 117 51.28 10.71 -13.52
C ASN A 117 52.14 11.45 -12.49
N ARG A 118 51.74 11.48 -11.21
CA ARG A 118 52.60 11.99 -10.13
C ARG A 118 53.70 11.01 -9.74
N SER A 119 53.48 9.70 -9.93
CA SER A 119 54.46 8.66 -9.64
C SER A 119 55.32 8.27 -10.84
N SER A 120 54.88 8.48 -12.09
CA SER A 120 55.68 8.25 -13.30
C SER A 120 56.27 9.53 -13.91
N GLY A 121 55.60 10.67 -13.73
CA GLY A 121 56.09 12.01 -14.02
C GLY A 121 56.60 12.66 -12.74
N GLY A 122 57.42 11.93 -11.98
CA GLY A 122 58.28 12.58 -10.99
C GLY A 122 58.91 13.77 -11.69
N MET A 123 58.56 14.96 -11.22
CA MET A 123 59.44 16.10 -11.33
C MET A 123 60.77 15.52 -10.87
N ARG A 124 61.65 15.19 -11.82
CA ARG A 124 63.02 14.83 -11.49
C ARG A 124 63.46 16.04 -10.70
N VAL A 125 63.49 15.91 -9.38
CA VAL A 125 64.46 16.62 -8.59
C VAL A 125 65.73 16.09 -9.20
N VAL A 126 66.23 16.81 -10.19
CA VAL A 126 67.59 16.70 -10.64
C VAL A 126 68.33 17.03 -9.36
N ASP A 127 68.79 15.99 -8.66
CA ASP A 127 69.82 16.18 -7.66
C ASP A 127 70.94 16.90 -8.41
N ASP A 128 71.20 18.15 -8.03
CA ASP A 128 72.30 18.98 -8.53
C ASP A 128 73.69 18.33 -8.28
N ASP A 129 73.69 17.13 -7.67
CA ASP A 129 74.85 16.35 -7.29
C ASP A 129 75.21 15.27 -8.33
N GLU A 130 74.35 15.02 -9.33
CA GLU A 130 74.57 14.04 -10.41
C GLU A 130 74.88 14.68 -11.78
N ALA A 131 75.49 15.87 -11.77
CA ALA A 131 76.13 16.47 -12.93
C ALA A 131 77.67 16.41 -12.87
N PRO A 132 78.32 15.23 -12.97
CA PRO A 132 79.65 15.20 -13.54
C PRO A 132 79.51 15.23 -15.07
N PHE A 133 80.28 16.07 -15.76
CA PHE A 133 80.56 16.06 -17.21
C PHE A 133 79.93 17.09 -18.16
N VAL A 134 79.19 18.12 -17.74
CA VAL A 134 78.77 19.19 -18.70
C VAL A 134 79.47 20.55 -18.51
N HIS A 135 80.50 20.62 -17.66
CA HIS A 135 81.38 21.80 -17.58
C HIS A 135 82.79 21.60 -18.12
N ALA A 136 83.08 20.46 -18.77
CA ALA A 136 84.36 20.27 -19.48
C ALA A 136 84.41 20.97 -20.86
N GLU A 137 83.29 21.52 -21.36
CA GLU A 137 83.26 22.24 -22.65
C GLU A 137 83.17 23.77 -22.51
N ALA A 138 83.06 24.30 -21.29
CA ALA A 138 83.10 25.76 -21.06
C ALA A 138 84.53 26.31 -20.93
N ASP A 139 85.52 25.46 -20.61
CA ASP A 139 86.94 25.84 -20.54
C ASP A 139 87.69 25.65 -21.88
N ALA A 140 87.04 25.10 -22.92
CA ALA A 140 87.63 24.94 -24.25
C ALA A 140 87.37 26.13 -25.19
N ALA A 141 86.64 27.16 -24.75
CA ALA A 141 86.32 28.34 -25.56
C ALA A 141 87.16 29.60 -25.21
N GLU A 142 88.02 29.55 -24.19
CA GLU A 142 88.96 30.65 -23.89
C GLU A 142 90.35 30.47 -24.55
N GLU A 143 90.62 29.36 -25.24
CA GLU A 143 91.88 29.15 -26.00
C GLU A 143 91.84 29.62 -27.47
N ALA A 144 90.77 30.28 -27.93
CA ALA A 144 90.58 30.62 -29.35
C ALA A 144 90.86 32.08 -29.76
N PHE A 145 91.50 32.91 -28.92
CA PHE A 145 91.94 34.26 -29.32
C PHE A 145 93.40 34.57 -28.95
N PRO A 146 94.38 34.04 -29.70
CA PRO A 146 95.74 34.58 -29.72
C PRO A 146 95.83 35.70 -30.77
N SER A 147 95.34 36.90 -30.47
CA SER A 147 95.75 38.13 -31.17
C SER A 147 95.17 39.37 -30.50
N LEU A 148 95.96 40.46 -30.47
CA LEU A 148 95.65 41.81 -29.98
C LEU A 148 95.99 42.12 -28.51
N VAL A 149 97.28 42.03 -28.14
CA VAL A 149 98.00 43.17 -27.51
C VAL A 149 99.50 43.09 -27.86
N ASP A 150 99.84 43.30 -29.13
CA ASP A 150 101.19 43.75 -29.49
C ASP A 150 101.23 45.27 -29.33
N ARG A 151 101.93 45.76 -28.29
CA ARG A 151 102.39 47.15 -28.24
C ARG A 151 103.87 47.16 -27.86
N PRO A 152 104.78 47.49 -28.79
CA PRO A 152 106.21 47.54 -28.50
C PRO A 152 106.53 48.72 -27.56
N PRO A 153 107.43 48.53 -26.56
CA PRO A 153 107.94 49.65 -25.77
C PRO A 153 108.93 50.51 -26.59
N PRO A 154 108.96 51.84 -26.40
CA PRO A 154 109.91 52.71 -27.06
C PRO A 154 111.36 52.51 -26.55
N PRO A 155 112.38 52.81 -27.39
CA PRO A 155 113.78 52.53 -27.10
C PRO A 155 114.39 53.42 -25.99
N PRO A 156 115.44 52.93 -25.30
CA PRO A 156 116.04 53.59 -24.15
C PRO A 156 116.89 54.81 -24.55
N ARG A 157 116.71 55.93 -23.84
CA ARG A 157 117.65 57.05 -23.85
C ARG A 157 118.70 56.84 -22.78
N THR A 158 119.92 56.59 -23.23
CA THR A 158 121.15 56.63 -22.44
C THR A 158 121.51 58.09 -22.13
N VAL A 159 121.56 58.43 -20.85
CA VAL A 159 122.27 59.63 -20.36
C VAL A 159 123.28 59.15 -19.33
N GLN A 160 124.55 59.23 -19.70
CA GLN A 160 125.69 59.05 -18.82
C GLN A 160 125.70 60.21 -17.81
N ASN A 161 125.69 59.88 -16.52
CA ASN A 161 126.10 60.75 -15.43
C ASN A 161 126.47 59.86 -14.24
N GLU A 162 127.67 59.29 -14.32
CA GLU A 162 128.36 58.66 -13.19
C GLU A 162 128.87 59.78 -12.28
N GLY A 163 128.53 59.74 -10.98
CA GLY A 163 129.12 60.66 -10.01
C GLY A 163 128.34 60.93 -8.71
N PHE A 164 127.05 60.57 -8.62
CA PHE A 164 126.25 60.72 -7.39
C PHE A 164 125.31 59.51 -7.11
N ALA A 165 125.48 58.43 -7.88
CA ALA A 165 124.51 57.34 -8.02
C ALA A 165 124.43 56.35 -6.84
N ASP A 166 125.44 56.27 -5.98
CA ASP A 166 125.49 55.22 -4.95
C ASP A 166 124.69 55.56 -3.68
N LEU A 167 124.57 56.84 -3.31
CA LEU A 167 123.67 57.25 -2.20
C LEU A 167 122.19 57.30 -2.61
N ALA A 168 121.90 57.57 -3.88
CA ALA A 168 120.54 57.51 -4.44
C ALA A 168 120.08 56.06 -4.68
N ARG A 169 121.00 55.14 -5.04
CA ARG A 169 120.71 53.69 -5.07
C ARG A 169 120.39 53.14 -3.70
N GLN A 170 121.18 53.46 -2.67
CA GLN A 170 120.90 52.97 -1.31
C GLN A 170 119.55 53.47 -0.77
N ARG A 171 119.20 54.75 -0.95
CA ARG A 171 117.86 55.25 -0.59
C ARG A 171 116.74 54.64 -1.45
N GLY A 172 116.98 54.46 -2.75
CA GLY A 172 116.02 53.81 -3.65
C GLY A 172 115.79 52.33 -3.31
N GLU A 173 116.82 51.62 -2.85
CA GLU A 173 116.76 50.24 -2.37
C GLU A 173 116.02 50.15 -1.03
N GLU A 174 116.27 51.05 -0.08
CA GLU A 174 115.51 51.11 1.17
C GLU A 174 114.03 51.45 0.94
N ASP A 175 113.73 52.40 0.06
CA ASP A 175 112.36 52.75 -0.32
C ASP A 175 111.67 51.62 -1.08
N ALA A 176 112.39 50.90 -1.96
CA ALA A 176 111.89 49.73 -2.66
C ALA A 176 111.62 48.55 -1.71
N VAL A 177 112.49 48.29 -0.74
CA VAL A 177 112.30 47.27 0.30
C VAL A 177 111.12 47.65 1.22
N ALA A 178 111.00 48.93 1.59
CA ALA A 178 109.87 49.42 2.36
C ALA A 178 108.56 49.32 1.58
N ALA A 179 108.56 49.62 0.27
CA ALA A 179 107.41 49.43 -0.61
C ALA A 179 107.04 47.95 -0.77
N ALA A 180 108.03 47.06 -0.93
CA ALA A 180 107.82 45.62 -0.99
C ALA A 180 107.22 45.07 0.32
N ARG A 181 107.70 45.53 1.48
CA ARG A 181 107.12 45.18 2.78
C ARG A 181 105.68 45.67 2.95
N ARG A 182 105.37 46.90 2.51
CA ARG A 182 104.00 47.43 2.51
C ARG A 182 103.08 46.63 1.58
N SER A 183 103.57 46.26 0.39
CA SER A 183 102.85 45.42 -0.57
C SER A 183 102.58 44.03 -0.01
N ALA A 184 103.59 43.38 0.59
CA ALA A 184 103.44 42.09 1.25
C ALA A 184 102.47 42.14 2.44
N ALA A 185 102.56 43.17 3.29
CA ALA A 185 101.62 43.37 4.39
C ALA A 185 100.18 43.60 3.89
N ALA A 186 100.01 44.35 2.81
CA ALA A 186 98.71 44.56 2.17
C ALA A 186 98.14 43.26 1.58
N ALA A 187 98.97 42.43 0.94
CA ALA A 187 98.58 41.12 0.42
C ALA A 187 98.12 40.19 1.55
N VAL A 188 98.89 40.09 2.64
CA VAL A 188 98.50 39.31 3.83
C VAL A 188 97.20 39.82 4.45
N ALA A 189 97.01 41.15 4.52
CA ALA A 189 95.77 41.73 5.01
C ALA A 189 94.58 41.44 4.08
N ALA A 190 94.78 41.45 2.76
CA ALA A 190 93.75 41.08 1.78
C ALA A 190 93.37 39.60 1.89
N ASP A 191 94.34 38.71 2.08
CA ASP A 191 94.10 37.28 2.29
C ASP A 191 93.37 37.01 3.60
N ARG A 192 93.73 37.68 4.69
CA ARG A 192 92.98 37.61 5.95
C ARG A 192 91.52 38.07 5.78
N ARG A 193 91.27 39.13 5.00
CA ARG A 193 89.90 39.57 4.70
C ARG A 193 89.14 38.56 3.83
N ARG A 194 89.80 37.93 2.85
CA ARG A 194 89.20 36.84 2.05
C ARG A 194 88.85 35.65 2.93
N ALA A 195 89.79 35.19 3.77
CA ALA A 195 89.56 34.09 4.71
C ALA A 195 88.41 34.41 5.68
N ALA A 196 88.33 35.63 6.22
CA ALA A 196 87.24 36.06 7.09
C ALA A 196 85.87 36.05 6.36
N ARG A 197 85.82 36.50 5.11
CA ARG A 197 84.58 36.46 4.30
C ARG A 197 84.14 35.04 3.99
N GLU A 198 85.09 34.14 3.68
CA GLU A 198 84.76 32.73 3.44
C GLU A 198 84.31 32.02 4.73
N ALA A 199 84.93 32.33 5.87
CA ALA A 199 84.47 31.84 7.17
C ALA A 199 83.05 32.36 7.50
N GLU A 200 82.77 33.65 7.25
CA GLU A 200 81.44 34.22 7.44
C GLU A 200 80.40 33.58 6.50
N LYS A 201 80.74 33.37 5.23
CA LYS A 201 79.88 32.63 4.28
C LYS A 201 79.62 31.20 4.77
N GLY A 202 80.64 30.51 5.26
CA GLY A 202 80.52 29.17 5.83
C GLY A 202 79.58 29.15 7.03
N ALA A 203 79.74 30.08 7.97
CA ALA A 203 78.87 30.22 9.13
C ALA A 203 77.41 30.51 8.71
N ARG A 204 77.19 31.37 7.71
CA ARG A 204 75.85 31.63 7.16
C ARG A 204 75.23 30.39 6.50
N ARG A 205 76.02 29.58 5.79
CA ARG A 205 75.54 28.31 5.21
C ARG A 205 75.10 27.32 6.29
N ILE A 206 75.92 27.14 7.34
CA ILE A 206 75.59 26.27 8.48
C ILE A 206 74.33 26.76 9.19
N ALA A 207 74.22 28.07 9.45
CA ALA A 207 73.02 28.64 10.08
C ALA A 207 71.77 28.48 9.21
N ALA A 208 71.89 28.68 7.90
CA ALA A 208 70.77 28.48 6.96
C ALA A 208 70.34 27.00 6.88
N GLU A 209 71.29 26.06 6.92
CA GLU A 209 70.99 24.64 6.96
C GLU A 209 70.30 24.23 8.27
N ALA A 210 70.79 24.74 9.41
CA ALA A 210 70.15 24.52 10.71
C ALA A 210 68.70 25.05 10.72
N ALA A 211 68.47 26.25 10.20
CA ALA A 211 67.13 26.83 10.07
C ALA A 211 66.23 26.00 9.13
N ARG A 212 66.77 25.44 8.03
CA ARG A 212 66.03 24.53 7.14
C ARG A 212 65.64 23.24 7.87
N ARG A 213 66.54 22.65 8.65
CA ARG A 213 66.26 21.43 9.43
C ARG A 213 65.19 21.67 10.48
N GLU A 214 65.25 22.79 11.18
CA GLU A 214 64.22 23.21 12.14
C GLU A 214 62.86 23.44 11.48
N ALA A 215 62.83 24.11 10.32
CA ALA A 215 61.59 24.32 9.57
C ALA A 215 60.97 23.00 9.06
N VAL A 216 61.80 22.04 8.63
CA VAL A 216 61.33 20.69 8.25
C VAL A 216 60.77 19.97 9.47
N ALA A 217 61.45 20.01 10.62
CA ALA A 217 60.97 19.39 11.86
C ALA A 217 59.63 19.99 12.34
N ALA A 218 59.49 21.32 12.29
CA ALA A 218 58.24 21.99 12.63
C ALA A 218 57.10 21.60 11.68
N ARG A 219 57.38 21.45 10.37
CA ARG A 219 56.39 21.02 9.39
C ARG A 219 55.95 19.57 9.60
N THR A 220 56.87 18.67 9.92
CA THR A 220 56.56 17.26 10.18
C THR A 220 55.75 17.10 11.47
N GLU A 221 56.06 17.85 12.52
CA GLU A 221 55.27 17.86 13.75
C GLU A 221 53.86 18.41 13.51
N ALA A 222 53.71 19.52 12.79
CA ALA A 222 52.42 20.07 12.44
C ALA A 222 51.58 19.11 11.58
N GLU A 223 52.19 18.36 10.67
CA GLU A 223 51.51 17.32 9.89
C GLU A 223 51.10 16.13 10.78
N ALA A 224 51.96 15.68 11.68
CA ALA A 224 51.63 14.62 12.63
C ALA A 224 50.46 15.03 13.54
N GLN A 225 50.41 16.29 13.98
CA GLN A 225 49.30 16.81 14.77
C GLN A 225 47.99 16.81 13.95
N ARG A 226 48.01 17.29 12.70
CA ARG A 226 46.85 17.23 11.81
C ARG A 226 46.34 15.79 11.63
N ARG A 227 47.24 14.81 11.45
CA ARG A 227 46.85 13.40 11.35
C ARG A 227 46.16 12.88 12.62
N ARG A 228 46.65 13.27 13.82
CA ARG A 228 46.00 12.90 15.09
C ARG A 228 44.63 13.52 15.24
N ASP A 229 44.47 14.78 14.82
CA ASP A 229 43.18 15.48 14.89
C ASP A 229 42.17 14.90 13.89
N ASP A 230 42.61 14.55 12.68
CA ASP A 230 41.78 13.87 11.70
C ASP A 230 41.38 12.47 12.17
N GLU A 231 42.28 11.72 12.81
CA GLU A 231 41.96 10.41 13.38
C GLU A 231 40.95 10.54 14.53
N ARG A 232 41.10 11.55 15.39
CA ARG A 232 40.13 11.85 16.46
C ARG A 232 38.75 12.14 15.85
N LYS A 233 38.67 13.06 14.88
CA LYS A 233 37.42 13.38 14.17
C LYS A 233 36.77 12.14 13.54
N ARG A 234 37.57 11.25 12.94
CA ARG A 234 37.07 9.98 12.38
C ARG A 234 36.50 9.05 13.46
N ARG A 235 37.15 8.94 14.62
CA ARG A 235 36.63 8.15 15.75
C ARG A 235 35.34 8.72 16.30
N ASP A 236 35.26 10.05 16.45
CA ASP A 236 34.07 10.74 16.95
C ASP A 236 32.90 10.56 15.98
N ALA A 237 33.13 10.78 14.67
CA ALA A 237 32.11 10.54 13.64
C ALA A 237 31.63 9.07 13.61
N LEU A 238 32.53 8.10 13.80
CA LEU A 238 32.15 6.68 13.88
C LEU A 238 31.35 6.38 15.16
N ALA A 239 31.67 7.01 16.28
CA ALA A 239 30.92 6.88 17.52
C ALA A 239 29.51 7.47 17.39
N GLU A 240 29.37 8.65 16.78
CA GLU A 240 28.08 9.26 16.47
C GLU A 240 27.24 8.40 15.54
N ALA A 241 27.83 7.86 14.46
CA ALA A 241 27.15 6.96 13.54
C ALA A 241 26.64 5.69 14.24
N ARG A 242 27.43 5.11 15.15
CA ARG A 242 27.02 3.96 15.96
C ARG A 242 25.90 4.31 16.94
N ALA A 243 25.98 5.47 17.59
CA ALA A 243 24.93 5.95 18.50
C ALA A 243 23.61 6.17 17.76
N TRP A 244 23.65 6.77 16.57
CA TRP A 244 22.49 6.95 15.71
C TRP A 244 21.90 5.60 15.26
N ALA A 245 22.73 4.66 14.81
CA ALA A 245 22.27 3.32 14.43
C ALA A 245 21.61 2.57 15.59
N ALA A 246 22.16 2.69 16.81
CA ALA A 246 21.57 2.11 18.02
C ALA A 246 20.26 2.80 18.43
N ALA A 247 20.14 4.12 18.25
CA ALA A 247 18.90 4.85 18.46
C ALA A 247 17.82 4.42 17.45
N LYS A 248 18.18 4.31 16.16
CA LYS A 248 17.29 3.83 15.12
C LYS A 248 16.79 2.42 15.39
N LYS A 249 17.70 1.49 15.73
CA LYS A 249 17.32 0.11 16.10
C LYS A 249 16.34 0.06 17.28
N ARG A 250 16.50 0.93 18.28
CA ARG A 250 15.56 1.03 19.41
C ARG A 250 14.20 1.58 18.99
N SER A 251 14.19 2.60 18.12
CA SER A 251 12.96 3.15 17.54
C SER A 251 12.21 2.10 16.72
N ASP A 252 12.91 1.36 15.86
CA ASP A 252 12.32 0.32 15.03
C ASP A 252 11.74 -0.81 15.92
N ALA A 253 12.49 -1.26 16.93
CA ALA A 253 12.02 -2.27 17.88
C ALA A 253 10.79 -1.79 18.69
N ALA A 254 10.73 -0.51 19.06
CA ALA A 254 9.55 0.06 19.72
C ALA A 254 8.34 0.10 18.78
N ALA A 255 8.55 0.42 17.50
CA ALA A 255 7.49 0.41 16.48
C ALA A 255 6.98 -1.01 16.18
N ASP A 256 7.87 -2.01 16.16
CA ASP A 256 7.50 -3.43 16.08
C ASP A 256 6.65 -3.85 17.29
N ALA A 257 7.11 -3.54 18.50
CA ALA A 257 6.38 -3.85 19.73
C ALA A 257 4.99 -3.20 19.78
N ALA A 258 4.86 -1.95 19.31
CA ALA A 258 3.58 -1.26 19.21
C ALA A 258 2.64 -1.94 18.20
N ARG A 259 3.16 -2.40 17.04
CA ARG A 259 2.37 -3.15 16.05
C ARG A 259 1.89 -4.49 16.60
N ASP A 260 2.72 -5.20 17.34
CA ASP A 260 2.34 -6.47 17.96
C ASP A 260 1.33 -6.28 19.09
N ALA A 261 1.44 -5.21 19.88
CA ALA A 261 0.44 -4.84 20.87
C ALA A 261 -0.93 -4.55 20.22
N ALA A 262 -0.95 -3.74 19.14
CA ALA A 262 -2.17 -3.45 18.40
C ALA A 262 -2.82 -4.71 17.78
N ARG A 263 -2.00 -5.64 17.26
CA ARG A 263 -2.49 -6.94 16.77
C ARG A 263 -3.08 -7.79 17.89
N ALA A 264 -2.47 -7.79 19.07
CA ALA A 264 -2.98 -8.52 20.22
C ALA A 264 -4.31 -7.95 20.71
N GLU A 265 -4.47 -6.63 20.73
CA GLU A 265 -5.73 -5.95 21.06
C GLU A 265 -6.82 -6.27 20.05
N ALA A 266 -6.55 -6.14 18.75
CA ALA A 266 -7.49 -6.50 17.68
C ALA A 266 -7.96 -7.97 17.77
N ARG A 267 -7.08 -8.90 18.17
CA ARG A 267 -7.46 -10.30 18.42
C ARG A 267 -8.40 -10.45 19.61
N ARG A 268 -8.20 -9.68 20.68
CA ARG A 268 -9.11 -9.69 21.85
C ARG A 268 -10.47 -9.14 21.48
N GLU A 269 -10.52 -8.03 20.72
CA GLU A 269 -11.77 -7.47 20.22
C GLU A 269 -12.50 -8.44 19.28
N ALA A 270 -11.78 -9.09 18.37
CA ALA A 270 -12.36 -10.10 17.48
C ALA A 270 -12.92 -11.30 18.26
N SER A 271 -12.21 -11.77 19.29
CA SER A 271 -12.70 -12.84 20.17
C SER A 271 -13.95 -12.41 20.92
N ALA A 272 -13.96 -11.21 21.51
CA ALA A 272 -15.12 -10.69 22.23
C ALA A 272 -16.33 -10.50 21.29
N ALA A 273 -16.11 -10.10 20.04
CA ALA A 273 -17.16 -10.00 19.03
C ALA A 273 -17.72 -11.38 18.66
N ALA A 274 -16.86 -12.40 18.52
CA ALA A 274 -17.29 -13.78 18.29
C ALA A 274 -18.15 -14.31 19.45
N ASP A 275 -17.71 -14.12 20.69
CA ASP A 275 -18.47 -14.50 21.89
C ASP A 275 -19.84 -13.79 21.95
N ALA A 276 -19.90 -12.52 21.53
CA ALA A 276 -21.14 -11.75 21.46
C ALA A 276 -22.12 -12.29 20.39
N VAL A 277 -21.60 -12.73 19.24
CA VAL A 277 -22.39 -13.37 18.18
C VAL A 277 -22.96 -14.71 18.66
N ASP A 278 -22.13 -15.53 19.31
CA ASP A 278 -22.58 -16.81 19.88
C ASP A 278 -23.64 -16.61 20.97
N ALA A 279 -23.46 -15.62 21.83
CA ALA A 279 -24.45 -15.24 22.83
C ALA A 279 -25.78 -14.76 22.20
N ALA A 280 -25.70 -13.99 21.11
CA ALA A 280 -26.89 -13.55 20.37
C ALA A 280 -27.61 -14.74 19.69
N ALA A 281 -26.86 -15.66 19.09
CA ALA A 281 -27.40 -16.88 18.50
C ALA A 281 -28.11 -17.75 19.55
N ALA A 282 -27.52 -17.91 20.74
CA ALA A 282 -28.14 -18.63 21.85
C ALA A 282 -29.46 -17.97 22.31
N ARG A 283 -29.52 -16.63 22.37
CA ARG A 283 -30.76 -15.90 22.68
C ARG A 283 -31.84 -16.10 21.63
N LEU A 284 -31.47 -16.06 20.35
CA LEU A 284 -32.42 -16.32 19.24
C LEU A 284 -32.95 -17.75 19.29
N ALA A 285 -32.10 -18.73 19.60
CA ALA A 285 -32.53 -20.11 19.78
C ALA A 285 -33.52 -20.28 20.95
N ALA A 286 -33.29 -19.59 22.07
CA ALA A 286 -34.22 -19.58 23.21
C ALA A 286 -35.59 -18.97 22.83
N LEU A 287 -35.60 -17.84 22.12
CA LEU A 287 -36.84 -17.23 21.61
C LEU A 287 -37.58 -18.15 20.63
N GLY A 288 -36.83 -18.89 19.80
CA GLY A 288 -37.40 -19.92 18.92
C GLY A 288 -38.12 -21.01 19.71
N ALA A 289 -37.48 -21.54 20.75
CA ALA A 289 -38.06 -22.57 21.62
C ALA A 289 -39.32 -22.07 22.35
N ASP A 290 -39.32 -20.81 22.83
CA ASP A 290 -40.49 -20.21 23.46
C ASP A 290 -41.66 -20.06 22.47
N ARG A 291 -41.38 -19.68 21.22
CA ARG A 291 -42.39 -19.59 20.17
C ARG A 291 -42.98 -20.97 19.84
N ASP A 292 -42.14 -21.99 19.70
CA ASP A 292 -42.60 -23.35 19.42
C ASP A 292 -43.46 -23.91 20.56
N ALA A 293 -43.10 -23.59 21.81
CA ALA A 293 -43.91 -23.93 22.98
C ALA A 293 -45.28 -23.21 22.99
N ALA A 294 -45.30 -21.91 22.62
CA ALA A 294 -46.53 -21.15 22.48
C ALA A 294 -47.44 -21.71 21.38
N ASP A 295 -46.88 -22.04 20.22
CA ASP A 295 -47.61 -22.65 19.10
C ASP A 295 -48.18 -24.02 19.49
N ALA A 296 -47.41 -24.85 20.19
CA ALA A 296 -47.88 -26.12 20.72
C ALA A 296 -49.07 -25.93 21.70
N ALA A 297 -49.01 -24.91 22.56
CA ALA A 297 -50.10 -24.59 23.48
C ALA A 297 -51.37 -24.14 22.73
N ILE A 298 -51.23 -23.31 21.69
CA ILE A 298 -52.33 -22.89 20.82
C ILE A 298 -52.97 -24.11 20.13
N GLN A 299 -52.17 -25.00 19.56
CA GLN A 299 -52.67 -26.22 18.90
C GLN A 299 -53.39 -27.15 19.90
N ALA A 300 -52.87 -27.29 21.11
CA ALA A 300 -53.52 -28.06 22.17
C ALA A 300 -54.88 -27.44 22.57
N ALA A 301 -54.96 -26.11 22.66
CA ALA A 301 -56.21 -25.40 22.95
C ALA A 301 -57.25 -25.60 21.84
N LEU A 302 -56.86 -25.45 20.57
CA LEU A 302 -57.73 -25.70 19.41
C LEU A 302 -58.21 -27.16 19.37
N ALA A 303 -57.34 -28.12 19.67
CA ALA A 303 -57.72 -29.53 19.76
C ALA A 303 -58.71 -29.79 20.90
N ALA A 304 -58.54 -29.15 22.05
CA ALA A 304 -59.47 -29.23 23.18
C ALA A 304 -60.84 -28.64 22.83
N GLU A 305 -60.88 -27.51 22.12
CA GLU A 305 -62.12 -26.89 21.63
C GLU A 305 -62.86 -27.80 20.65
N ARG A 306 -62.17 -28.36 19.65
CA ARG A 306 -62.76 -29.34 18.71
C ARG A 306 -63.34 -30.56 19.42
N ARG A 307 -62.70 -31.04 20.49
CA ARG A 307 -63.22 -32.14 21.33
C ARG A 307 -64.49 -31.72 22.08
N ARG A 308 -64.55 -30.49 22.60
CA ARG A 308 -65.76 -29.94 23.26
C ARG A 308 -66.90 -29.79 22.26
N GLU A 309 -66.63 -29.26 21.06
CA GLU A 309 -67.61 -29.11 20.00
C GLU A 309 -68.15 -30.47 19.54
N LYS A 310 -67.27 -31.47 19.32
CA LYS A 310 -67.68 -32.84 18.97
C LYS A 310 -68.60 -33.44 20.02
N LYS A 311 -68.25 -33.34 21.31
CA LYS A 311 -69.10 -33.81 22.42
C LYS A 311 -70.44 -33.06 22.48
N ALA A 312 -70.47 -31.76 22.18
CA ALA A 312 -71.69 -30.98 22.11
C ALA A 312 -72.60 -31.43 20.95
N ARG A 313 -72.03 -31.65 19.76
CA ARG A 313 -72.74 -32.21 18.58
C ARG A 313 -73.29 -33.61 18.86
N GLU A 314 -72.51 -34.49 19.50
CA GLU A 314 -72.98 -35.82 19.90
C GLU A 314 -74.14 -35.76 20.90
N ARG A 315 -74.07 -34.87 21.90
CA ARG A 315 -75.17 -34.63 22.85
C ARG A 315 -76.41 -34.08 22.14
N GLN A 316 -76.27 -33.17 21.18
CA GLN A 316 -77.39 -32.66 20.37
C GLN A 316 -78.03 -33.79 19.57
N ARG A 317 -77.24 -34.58 18.84
CA ARG A 317 -77.72 -35.76 18.08
C ARG A 317 -78.45 -36.76 18.99
N ALA A 318 -77.94 -37.02 20.19
CA ALA A 318 -78.60 -37.90 21.15
C ALA A 318 -79.95 -37.33 21.64
N LYS A 319 -80.02 -36.01 21.92
CA LYS A 319 -81.28 -35.34 22.26
C LYS A 319 -82.28 -35.39 21.11
N GLU A 320 -81.86 -35.13 19.89
CA GLU A 320 -82.70 -35.22 18.69
C GLU A 320 -83.20 -36.64 18.46
N LYS A 321 -82.32 -37.65 18.57
CA LYS A 321 -82.71 -39.07 18.47
C LYS A 321 -83.76 -39.43 19.52
N LYS A 322 -83.58 -39.00 20.78
CA LYS A 322 -84.56 -39.21 21.86
C LYS A 322 -85.89 -38.51 21.56
N LYS A 323 -85.86 -37.27 21.03
CA LYS A 323 -87.06 -36.55 20.59
C LYS A 323 -87.78 -37.28 19.45
N ARG A 324 -87.05 -37.75 18.43
CA ARG A 324 -87.61 -38.53 17.32
C ARG A 324 -88.26 -39.82 17.81
N GLN A 325 -87.57 -40.59 18.66
CA GLN A 325 -88.12 -41.81 19.26
C GLN A 325 -89.37 -41.53 20.11
N ALA A 326 -89.40 -40.43 20.87
CA ALA A 326 -90.58 -40.04 21.64
C ALA A 326 -91.75 -39.64 20.73
N ALA A 327 -91.48 -38.89 19.66
CA ALA A 327 -92.49 -38.50 18.67
C ALA A 327 -93.04 -39.73 17.92
N GLU A 328 -92.17 -40.66 17.53
CA GLU A 328 -92.54 -41.93 16.89
C GLU A 328 -93.41 -42.78 17.82
N LYS A 329 -93.02 -42.95 19.10
CA LYS A 329 -93.85 -43.62 20.11
C LYS A 329 -95.20 -42.94 20.31
N ALA A 330 -95.24 -41.61 20.31
CA ALA A 330 -96.49 -40.86 20.45
C ALA A 330 -97.39 -41.03 19.21
N LEU A 331 -96.82 -41.06 18.00
CA LEU A 331 -97.55 -41.35 16.76
C LEU A 331 -98.07 -42.79 16.77
N ALA A 332 -97.26 -43.77 17.17
CA ALA A 332 -97.68 -45.16 17.32
C ALA A 332 -98.82 -45.29 18.35
N ALA A 333 -98.73 -44.63 19.50
CA ALA A 333 -99.79 -44.62 20.50
C ALA A 333 -101.08 -43.95 19.99
N LYS A 334 -100.97 -42.85 19.21
CA LYS A 334 -102.13 -42.23 18.54
C LYS A 334 -102.75 -43.17 17.50
N ALA A 335 -101.93 -43.87 16.72
CA ALA A 335 -102.39 -44.85 15.74
C ALA A 335 -103.09 -46.03 16.41
N GLN A 336 -102.54 -46.55 17.52
CA GLN A 336 -103.17 -47.60 18.33
C GLN A 336 -104.52 -47.14 18.88
N LYS A 337 -104.60 -45.95 19.51
CA LYS A 337 -105.88 -45.39 19.98
C LYS A 337 -106.90 -45.23 18.86
N LYS A 338 -106.44 -44.83 17.66
CA LYS A 338 -107.31 -44.71 16.48
C LYS A 338 -107.78 -46.08 15.99
N ALA A 339 -106.93 -47.10 16.04
CA ALA A 339 -107.28 -48.48 15.71
C ALA A 339 -108.28 -49.05 16.72
N GLU A 340 -108.06 -48.88 18.02
CA GLU A 340 -109.00 -49.27 19.08
C GLU A 340 -110.34 -48.53 18.95
N ALA A 341 -110.32 -47.23 18.61
CA ALA A 341 -111.55 -46.47 18.35
C ALA A 341 -112.27 -46.95 17.08
N ALA A 342 -111.52 -47.29 16.02
CA ALA A 342 -112.08 -47.86 14.80
C ALA A 342 -112.65 -49.26 15.02
N GLU A 343 -112.02 -50.07 15.88
CA GLU A 343 -112.50 -51.38 16.28
C GLU A 343 -113.79 -51.26 17.11
N ARG A 344 -113.81 -50.39 18.12
CA ARG A 344 -115.05 -50.07 18.87
C ARG A 344 -116.14 -49.53 17.97
N HIS A 345 -115.82 -48.69 17.00
CA HIS A 345 -116.77 -48.23 16.00
C HIS A 345 -117.26 -49.38 15.11
N ALA A 346 -116.37 -50.26 14.66
CA ALA A 346 -116.75 -51.45 13.87
C ALA A 346 -117.57 -52.46 14.68
N GLU A 347 -117.33 -52.57 15.98
CA GLU A 347 -118.12 -53.37 16.92
C GLU A 347 -119.48 -52.74 17.18
N ALA A 348 -119.54 -51.42 17.39
CA ALA A 348 -120.80 -50.68 17.50
C ALA A 348 -121.63 -50.75 16.20
N VAL A 349 -120.99 -50.69 15.03
CA VAL A 349 -121.66 -50.89 13.73
C VAL A 349 -122.15 -52.34 13.59
N ARG A 350 -121.40 -53.34 14.07
CA ARG A 350 -121.86 -54.74 14.10
C ARG A 350 -123.01 -54.97 15.08
N ALA A 351 -123.04 -54.27 16.21
CA ALA A 351 -124.12 -54.34 17.19
C ALA A 351 -125.37 -53.56 16.75
N ALA A 352 -125.19 -52.48 15.99
CA ALA A 352 -126.27 -51.67 15.42
C ALA A 352 -126.74 -52.17 14.04
N ALA A 353 -126.10 -53.20 13.48
CA ALA A 353 -126.57 -53.85 12.27
C ALA A 353 -127.90 -54.54 12.57
N VAL A 354 -128.99 -53.85 12.21
CA VAL A 354 -130.32 -54.43 12.14
C VAL A 354 -130.19 -55.65 11.20
N ARG A 355 -130.42 -56.84 11.74
CA ARG A 355 -130.38 -58.09 10.98
C ARG A 355 -131.77 -58.35 10.44
N CYS A 356 -131.82 -58.84 9.20
CA CYS A 356 -133.08 -59.36 8.67
C CYS A 356 -133.48 -60.58 9.51
N PRO A 357 -134.66 -60.59 10.15
CA PRO A 357 -135.06 -61.70 11.02
C PRO A 357 -135.23 -63.03 10.29
N GLU A 358 -135.36 -63.00 8.97
CA GLU A 358 -135.61 -64.20 8.17
C GLU A 358 -134.33 -64.95 7.77
N CYS A 359 -133.26 -64.23 7.46
CA CYS A 359 -132.04 -64.81 6.89
C CYS A 359 -130.77 -64.46 7.68
N ASP A 360 -130.92 -63.74 8.79
CA ASP A 360 -129.89 -63.30 9.72
C ASP A 360 -128.70 -62.55 9.07
N THR A 361 -128.87 -62.15 7.81
CA THR A 361 -127.87 -61.41 7.04
C THR A 361 -127.99 -59.94 7.42
N GLY A 362 -126.89 -59.36 7.92
CA GLY A 362 -126.85 -57.95 8.33
C GLY A 362 -127.21 -57.05 7.16
N LEU A 363 -128.14 -56.12 7.36
CA LEU A 363 -128.65 -55.21 6.35
C LEU A 363 -127.51 -54.29 5.84
N PRO A 364 -126.97 -54.49 4.63
CA PRO A 364 -125.83 -53.71 4.16
C PRO A 364 -126.35 -52.47 3.44
N GLY A 365 -126.39 -51.30 4.08
CA GLY A 365 -126.68 -50.07 3.32
C GLY A 365 -127.29 -48.91 4.07
N LYS A 366 -127.58 -47.85 3.31
CA LYS A 366 -128.33 -46.68 3.75
C LYS A 366 -129.80 -47.08 3.89
N MET A 367 -130.52 -46.44 4.81
CA MET A 367 -131.91 -46.73 5.20
C MET A 367 -132.95 -46.76 4.05
N THR A 368 -132.57 -46.44 2.82
CA THR A 368 -133.42 -46.33 1.63
C THR A 368 -133.64 -47.64 0.87
N ASP A 369 -132.86 -48.70 1.17
CA ASP A 369 -132.87 -49.93 0.37
C ASP A 369 -133.57 -51.11 1.07
N TYR A 370 -134.31 -50.84 2.15
CA TYR A 370 -134.99 -51.86 2.94
C TYR A 370 -136.49 -51.87 2.70
N PHE A 371 -137.07 -53.06 2.78
CA PHE A 371 -138.52 -53.22 2.76
C PHE A 371 -139.02 -53.29 4.20
N GLU A 372 -139.77 -52.28 4.63
CA GLU A 372 -140.44 -52.24 5.93
C GLU A 372 -141.81 -52.89 5.82
N MET A 373 -142.08 -53.92 6.62
CA MET A 373 -143.42 -54.47 6.81
C MET A 373 -143.72 -54.50 8.30
N CYS A 374 -144.77 -53.79 8.72
CA CYS A 374 -145.22 -53.73 10.12
C CYS A 374 -144.11 -53.32 11.13
N GLY A 375 -143.23 -52.38 10.76
CA GLY A 375 -142.15 -51.90 11.64
C GLY A 375 -140.92 -52.81 11.70
N ILE A 376 -140.85 -53.85 10.87
CA ILE A 376 -139.70 -54.77 10.77
C ILE A 376 -139.04 -54.59 9.39
N TYR A 377 -137.72 -54.44 9.37
CA TYR A 377 -136.94 -54.24 8.14
C TYR A 377 -136.38 -55.57 7.60
N TYR A 378 -136.57 -55.80 6.30
CA TYR A 378 -136.12 -56.99 5.60
C TYR A 378 -135.09 -56.65 4.51
N CYS A 379 -134.12 -57.56 4.28
CA CYS A 379 -133.03 -57.33 3.32
C CYS A 379 -133.44 -57.52 1.86
N SER A 380 -134.57 -58.17 1.58
CA SER A 380 -135.04 -58.41 0.22
C SER A 380 -136.54 -58.70 0.21
N THR A 381 -137.18 -58.50 -0.94
CA THR A 381 -138.58 -58.90 -1.16
C THR A 381 -138.82 -60.40 -1.00
N ALA A 382 -137.77 -61.23 -1.13
CA ALA A 382 -137.85 -62.66 -0.85
C ALA A 382 -138.06 -62.94 0.65
N CYS A 383 -137.34 -62.24 1.52
CA CYS A 383 -137.50 -62.38 2.98
C CYS A 383 -138.86 -61.84 3.47
N VAL A 384 -139.31 -60.73 2.89
CA VAL A 384 -140.66 -60.19 3.09
C VAL A 384 -141.74 -61.22 2.75
N LYS A 385 -141.58 -61.94 1.62
CA LYS A 385 -142.52 -63.00 1.22
C LYS A 385 -142.46 -64.21 2.15
N ALA A 386 -141.28 -64.65 2.55
CA ALA A 386 -141.11 -65.78 3.46
C ALA A 386 -141.76 -65.51 4.84
N ALA A 387 -141.52 -64.34 5.43
CA ALA A 387 -142.16 -63.94 6.68
C ALA A 387 -143.69 -63.82 6.58
N ARG A 388 -144.22 -63.46 5.40
CA ARG A 388 -145.65 -63.38 5.13
C ARG A 388 -146.29 -64.76 4.97
N LEU A 389 -145.54 -65.74 4.47
CA LEU A 389 -145.98 -67.15 4.36
C LEU A 389 -145.93 -67.88 5.70
N ALA A 390 -145.02 -67.48 6.61
CA ALA A 390 -144.94 -68.07 7.95
C ALA A 390 -146.03 -67.57 8.93
N ASN A 391 -146.77 -66.50 8.59
CA ASN A 391 -147.83 -65.89 9.41
C ASN A 391 -149.26 -66.12 8.86
N VAL A 392 -149.42 -67.09 7.95
CA VAL A 392 -150.71 -67.64 7.48
C VAL A 392 -150.72 -69.12 7.84
#